data_AF-A0A222EBL4-F1
#
_entry.id   AF-A0A222EBL4-F1
#
_cell.length_a   1.000
_cell.length_b   1.000
_cell.length_c   1.000
_cell.angle_alpha   90.00
_cell.angle_beta   90.00
_cell.angle_gamma   90.00
#
_symmetry.space_group_name_H-M   'P 1'
#
loop_
_entity.id
_entity.type
_entity.pdbx_description
1 polymer ?
#
loop_
_entity_poly.entity_id
_entity_poly.type
_entity_poly.pdbx_seq_one_letter_code
_entity_poly.pdbx_strand_id
1 'polypeptide(L)'
;MTGERLLLTGKRLILHVGYHQTGAGLIRQWLEDHANILAPHLALYLPDDPLVEALRDAAMGCARGRADAKAALTQAARDLAEDIRNQSAPLALLSDEALLGPPLGHVEHGHVETEIYPSLCPILNVLARELAGFVPTVAIFERDPDTWLENLHAQMVRQGAFVGDLDIYLSHYEPQPDWAGLRDEITFALHGRGTLAAWPFETEFSKGAVARVGFFKALDIPDALMARCRPTLRVGPRTPPKAAEGPTDTPPLPRALQLGGANAMAADGWGQLMRRDYSALVEAQSLSTAAGTSATGLYRMLAQGTDTPGAAVIWEQGINEYTHLTGGQDLDSLLYHVEWLLQLCLRENRPFVPLLTRTKMQTAQGRDDPYVTGLRALFARYGLTVLDTDRLIEVLERGPADPARWYARNALYDPETDLPRRMAEAALMALSDARVPVSPPDRAAHFDALALRLRRPAGTPETFDLAGTPCPFAPFEDGLTLAAPGRALAAILVTGGNGPVIRLEADQTDLGCYVTQVPHGPGQPPQQLRQLVLGRGAGGVEIPGGVVQIGIDTSPEAPIVQTMFHQGPPPSDPLPTGLVALLCEEAAGDAV
;
A
#
# COMPACT_ATOMS: atom_id res chain seq x y z
N MET A 1 -14.14 -34.17 50.85
CA MET A 1 -14.78 -32.86 50.65
C MET A 1 -14.71 -32.54 49.17
N THR A 2 -15.72 -32.99 48.43
CA THR A 2 -15.95 -32.71 47.01
C THR A 2 -16.68 -31.37 46.92
N GLY A 3 -15.95 -30.32 46.59
CA GLY A 3 -16.52 -29.01 46.34
C GLY A 3 -17.26 -29.01 45.00
N GLU A 4 -18.56 -28.74 45.05
CA GLU A 4 -19.37 -28.40 43.89
C GLU A 4 -18.72 -27.24 43.13
N ARG A 5 -18.27 -27.51 41.90
CA ARG A 5 -18.07 -26.45 40.91
C ARG A 5 -19.44 -25.82 40.67
N LEU A 6 -19.66 -24.59 41.14
CA LEU A 6 -20.71 -23.74 40.60
C LEU A 6 -20.54 -23.73 39.08
N LEU A 7 -21.46 -24.36 38.36
CA LEU A 7 -21.57 -24.25 36.91
C LEU A 7 -21.93 -22.79 36.61
N LEU A 8 -20.93 -21.98 36.25
CA LEU A 8 -21.14 -20.68 35.63
C LEU A 8 -21.88 -20.93 34.30
N THR A 9 -23.20 -20.78 34.30
CA THR A 9 -24.07 -20.88 33.11
C THR A 9 -23.96 -19.65 32.19
N GLY A 10 -22.83 -18.94 32.22
CA GLY A 10 -22.60 -17.72 31.47
C GLY A 10 -22.16 -17.99 30.04
N LYS A 11 -22.55 -17.10 29.12
CA LYS A 11 -22.06 -17.12 27.73
C LYS A 11 -20.52 -17.04 27.72
N ARG A 12 -19.87 -17.76 26.81
CA ARG A 12 -18.41 -17.72 26.69
C ARG A 12 -17.99 -16.40 26.04
N LEU A 13 -16.88 -15.83 26.50
CA LEU A 13 -16.31 -14.61 25.93
C LEU A 13 -14.81 -14.83 25.72
N ILE A 14 -14.33 -14.55 24.52
CA ILE A 14 -12.89 -14.54 24.23
C ILE A 14 -12.47 -13.10 23.95
N LEU A 15 -11.46 -12.64 24.68
CA LEU A 15 -10.80 -11.36 24.48
C LEU A 15 -9.46 -11.65 23.81
N HIS A 16 -9.44 -11.61 22.48
CA HIS A 16 -8.22 -11.69 21.70
C HIS A 16 -7.53 -10.33 21.74
N VAL A 17 -6.47 -10.27 22.53
CA VAL A 17 -5.68 -9.09 22.82
C VAL A 17 -4.22 -9.51 22.84
N GLY A 18 -3.31 -8.56 22.92
CA GLY A 18 -1.88 -8.88 22.96
C GLY A 18 -1.12 -7.91 22.08
N TYR A 19 0.20 -8.09 22.04
CA TYR A 19 1.06 -7.13 21.38
C TYR A 19 0.69 -6.93 19.93
N HIS A 20 0.79 -5.67 19.53
CA HIS A 20 0.76 -5.27 18.13
C HIS A 20 1.71 -6.16 17.32
N GLN A 21 1.23 -6.63 16.16
CA GLN A 21 1.97 -7.52 15.24
C GLN A 21 2.15 -8.96 15.72
N THR A 22 1.28 -9.47 16.59
CA THR A 22 1.31 -10.89 17.00
C THR A 22 0.40 -11.80 16.18
N GLY A 23 -0.08 -11.33 15.03
CA GLY A 23 -0.80 -12.15 14.06
C GLY A 23 -2.28 -11.83 13.91
N ALA A 24 -2.80 -10.82 14.60
CA ALA A 24 -4.22 -10.50 14.54
C ALA A 24 -4.71 -10.19 13.13
N GLY A 25 -3.88 -9.64 12.24
CA GLY A 25 -4.29 -9.34 10.86
C GLY A 25 -4.82 -10.56 10.09
N LEU A 26 -4.12 -11.70 10.17
CA LEU A 26 -4.52 -12.94 9.49
C LEU A 26 -5.76 -13.59 10.14
N ILE A 27 -5.84 -13.53 11.46
CA ILE A 27 -6.99 -14.05 12.22
C ILE A 27 -8.23 -13.20 11.94
N ARG A 28 -8.09 -11.88 12.02
CA ARG A 28 -9.13 -10.88 11.74
C ARG A 28 -9.68 -11.08 10.33
N GLN A 29 -8.81 -11.09 9.32
CA GLN A 29 -9.24 -11.30 7.93
C GLN A 29 -10.01 -12.63 7.77
N TRP A 30 -9.53 -13.71 8.41
CA TRP A 30 -10.27 -14.97 8.38
C TRP A 30 -11.63 -14.88 9.09
N LEU A 31 -11.72 -14.22 10.23
CA LEU A 31 -13.00 -14.06 10.93
C LEU A 31 -14.00 -13.20 10.15
N GLU A 32 -13.53 -12.11 9.54
CA GLU A 32 -14.34 -11.21 8.68
C GLU A 32 -14.91 -11.97 7.49
N ASP A 33 -14.07 -12.68 6.74
CA ASP A 33 -14.46 -13.40 5.53
C ASP A 33 -15.50 -14.51 5.79
N HIS A 34 -15.62 -14.97 7.04
CA HIS A 34 -16.56 -16.02 7.42
C HIS A 34 -17.60 -15.57 8.45
N ALA A 35 -17.72 -14.27 8.74
CA ALA A 35 -18.59 -13.76 9.79
C ALA A 35 -20.04 -14.27 9.63
N ASN A 36 -20.57 -14.26 8.41
CA ASN A 36 -21.93 -14.76 8.12
C ASN A 36 -22.11 -16.27 8.37
N ILE A 37 -21.06 -17.07 8.12
CA ILE A 37 -21.09 -18.52 8.37
C ILE A 37 -21.03 -18.80 9.88
N LEU A 38 -20.24 -17.99 10.59
CA LEU A 38 -19.97 -18.15 12.01
C LEU A 38 -21.05 -17.53 12.91
N ALA A 39 -21.83 -16.56 12.41
CA ALA A 39 -22.84 -15.81 13.17
C ALA A 39 -23.80 -16.65 14.05
N PRO A 40 -24.25 -17.85 13.64
CA PRO A 40 -25.07 -18.70 14.51
C PRO A 40 -24.36 -19.17 15.80
N HIS A 41 -23.03 -19.20 15.79
CA HIS A 41 -22.19 -19.70 16.88
C HIS A 41 -21.34 -18.61 17.55
N LEU A 42 -20.94 -17.60 16.79
CA LEU A 42 -19.97 -16.58 17.19
C LEU A 42 -20.51 -15.17 16.93
N ALA A 43 -20.69 -14.40 18.01
CA ALA A 43 -20.81 -12.95 17.92
C ALA A 43 -19.42 -12.35 17.83
N LEU A 44 -19.17 -11.54 16.81
CA LEU A 44 -17.84 -11.04 16.46
C LEU A 44 -17.77 -9.53 16.65
N TYR A 45 -16.81 -9.08 17.47
CA TYR A 45 -16.54 -7.68 17.76
C TYR A 45 -15.10 -7.37 17.33
N LEU A 46 -14.95 -6.60 16.25
CA LEU A 46 -13.67 -6.27 15.61
C LEU A 46 -13.29 -4.80 15.82
N PRO A 47 -12.07 -4.37 15.48
CA PRO A 47 -11.60 -3.01 15.77
C PRO A 47 -12.45 -1.87 15.18
N ASP A 48 -13.25 -2.16 14.15
CA ASP A 48 -14.11 -1.19 13.45
C ASP A 48 -15.55 -1.19 14.00
N ASP A 49 -15.85 -2.06 14.97
CA ASP A 49 -17.13 -2.05 15.68
C ASP A 49 -17.19 -0.84 16.64
N PRO A 50 -18.25 -0.02 16.60
CA PRO A 50 -18.35 1.18 17.43
C PRO A 50 -18.22 0.92 18.95
N LEU A 51 -18.65 -0.26 19.43
CA LEU A 51 -18.51 -0.63 20.84
C LEU A 51 -17.05 -0.96 21.18
N VAL A 52 -16.32 -1.57 20.26
CA VAL A 52 -14.89 -1.87 20.41
C VAL A 52 -14.07 -0.60 20.33
N GLU A 53 -14.39 0.29 19.39
CA GLU A 53 -13.75 1.61 19.26
C GLU A 53 -13.90 2.43 20.56
N ALA A 54 -15.13 2.55 21.09
CA ALA A 54 -15.37 3.25 22.35
C ALA A 54 -14.62 2.62 23.53
N LEU A 55 -14.56 1.28 23.58
CA LEU A 55 -13.82 0.56 24.61
C LEU A 55 -12.30 0.79 24.51
N ARG A 56 -11.75 0.71 23.29
CA ARG A 56 -10.34 0.94 22.98
C ARG A 56 -9.93 2.35 23.36
N ASP A 57 -10.71 3.36 22.97
CA ASP A 57 -10.42 4.76 23.28
C ASP A 57 -10.41 5.02 24.79
N ALA A 58 -11.35 4.42 25.52
CA ALA A 58 -11.40 4.53 26.97
C ALA A 58 -10.24 3.80 27.66
N ALA A 59 -9.85 2.63 27.17
CA ALA A 59 -8.70 1.88 27.66
C ALA A 59 -7.39 2.64 27.39
N MET A 60 -7.26 3.23 26.20
CA MET A 60 -6.14 4.10 25.82
C MET A 60 -6.06 5.33 26.71
N GLY A 61 -7.21 5.93 27.04
CA GLY A 61 -7.28 7.02 28.02
C GLY A 61 -6.80 6.58 29.42
N CYS A 62 -7.06 5.33 29.83
CA CYS A 62 -6.59 4.78 31.10
C CYS A 62 -5.07 4.59 31.07
N ALA A 63 -4.53 4.03 29.97
CA ALA A 63 -3.10 3.90 29.77
C ALA A 63 -2.36 5.24 29.87
N ARG A 64 -3.01 6.31 29.40
CA ARG A 64 -2.48 7.68 29.44
C ARG A 64 -2.75 8.43 30.76
N GLY A 65 -3.37 7.80 31.75
CA GLY A 65 -3.66 8.43 33.05
C GLY A 65 -4.67 9.59 33.01
N ARG A 66 -5.60 9.63 32.04
CA ARG A 66 -6.63 10.69 31.95
C ARG A 66 -7.62 10.60 33.11
N ALA A 67 -7.98 11.75 33.69
CA ALA A 67 -8.76 11.86 34.93
C ALA A 67 -10.13 11.12 34.91
N ASP A 68 -10.78 11.00 33.74
CA ASP A 68 -12.10 10.37 33.59
C ASP A 68 -12.07 9.01 32.88
N ALA A 69 -10.90 8.55 32.42
CA ALA A 69 -10.83 7.40 31.54
C ALA A 69 -11.32 6.10 32.18
N LYS A 70 -11.13 5.92 33.49
CA LYS A 70 -11.63 4.73 34.21
C LYS A 70 -13.17 4.67 34.23
N ALA A 71 -13.83 5.82 34.34
CA ALA A 71 -15.29 5.91 34.28
C ALA A 71 -15.79 5.61 32.86
N ALA A 72 -15.13 6.18 31.85
CA ALA A 72 -15.42 5.89 30.44
C ALA A 72 -15.23 4.39 30.12
N LEU A 73 -14.13 3.78 30.58
CA LEU A 73 -13.84 2.36 30.36
C LEU A 73 -14.89 1.47 31.04
N THR A 74 -15.31 1.85 32.24
CA THR A 74 -16.39 1.15 32.95
C THR A 74 -17.70 1.22 32.16
N GLN A 75 -18.04 2.38 31.59
CA GLN A 75 -19.25 2.53 30.80
C GLN A 75 -19.19 1.74 29.49
N ALA A 76 -18.13 1.90 28.71
CA ALA A 76 -17.94 1.17 27.44
C ALA A 76 -17.95 -0.36 27.66
N ALA A 77 -17.35 -0.85 28.74
CA ALA A 77 -17.39 -2.27 29.08
C ALA A 77 -18.81 -2.76 29.44
N ARG A 78 -19.65 -1.92 30.05
CA ARG A 78 -21.06 -2.26 30.33
C ARG A 78 -21.90 -2.30 29.07
N ASP A 79 -21.70 -1.34 28.18
CA ASP A 79 -22.41 -1.26 26.91
C ASP A 79 -22.09 -2.49 26.05
N LEU A 80 -20.81 -2.85 25.96
CA LEU A 80 -20.38 -4.09 25.32
C LEU A 80 -20.99 -5.33 26.00
N ALA A 81 -20.98 -5.39 27.33
CA ALA A 81 -21.56 -6.51 28.06
C ALA A 81 -23.08 -6.65 27.83
N GLU A 82 -23.79 -5.54 27.69
CA GLU A 82 -25.22 -5.52 27.36
C GLU A 82 -25.46 -6.05 25.96
N ASP A 83 -24.70 -5.58 24.97
CA ASP A 83 -24.82 -6.08 23.61
C ASP A 83 -24.54 -7.58 23.53
N ILE A 84 -23.44 -8.05 24.14
CA ILE A 84 -23.09 -9.48 24.17
C ILE A 84 -24.23 -10.31 24.78
N ARG A 85 -24.91 -9.83 25.82
CA ARG A 85 -26.07 -10.55 26.42
C ARG A 85 -27.24 -10.65 25.44
N ASN A 86 -27.45 -9.65 24.59
CA ASN A 86 -28.54 -9.59 23.62
C ASN A 86 -28.28 -10.44 22.37
N GLN A 87 -27.02 -10.79 22.09
CA GLN A 87 -26.69 -11.68 20.98
C GLN A 87 -27.25 -13.10 21.21
N SER A 88 -27.69 -13.77 20.14
CA SER A 88 -28.16 -15.17 20.23
C SER A 88 -27.02 -16.20 20.23
N ALA A 89 -25.85 -15.81 19.72
CA ALA A 89 -24.68 -16.68 19.64
C ALA A 89 -24.17 -17.11 21.03
N PRO A 90 -23.79 -18.39 21.24
CA PRO A 90 -23.29 -18.91 22.52
C PRO A 90 -21.87 -18.45 22.90
N LEU A 91 -21.12 -17.87 21.95
CA LEU A 91 -19.78 -17.34 22.15
C LEU A 91 -19.70 -15.92 21.59
N ALA A 92 -19.04 -15.02 22.31
CA ALA A 92 -18.59 -13.73 21.80
C ALA A 92 -17.07 -13.71 21.69
N LEU A 93 -16.55 -13.09 20.63
CA LEU A 93 -15.13 -12.82 20.43
C LEU A 93 -14.94 -11.33 20.21
N LEU A 94 -14.17 -10.69 21.09
CA LEU A 94 -13.59 -9.38 20.86
C LEU A 94 -12.15 -9.58 20.39
N SER A 95 -11.76 -8.97 19.29
CA SER A 95 -10.40 -9.05 18.75
C SER A 95 -9.83 -7.67 18.43
N ASP A 96 -9.01 -7.13 19.32
CA ASP A 96 -8.30 -5.86 19.13
C ASP A 96 -6.99 -5.84 19.92
N GLU A 97 -5.84 -5.84 19.22
CA GLU A 97 -4.50 -5.79 19.82
C GLU A 97 -4.22 -4.45 20.54
N ALA A 98 -4.93 -3.37 20.18
CA ALA A 98 -4.75 -2.05 20.78
C ALA A 98 -5.50 -1.87 22.11
N LEU A 99 -6.33 -2.84 22.51
CA LEU A 99 -7.20 -2.70 23.68
C LEU A 99 -6.42 -2.52 25.00
N LEU A 100 -5.23 -3.12 25.10
CA LEU A 100 -4.44 -3.07 26.34
C LEU A 100 -3.49 -1.87 26.41
N GLY A 101 -3.35 -1.13 25.30
CA GLY A 101 -2.51 0.06 25.21
C GLY A 101 -1.92 0.28 23.82
N PRO A 102 -1.19 1.40 23.64
CA PRO A 102 -0.54 1.72 22.38
C PRO A 102 0.65 0.78 22.13
N PRO A 103 1.14 0.69 20.88
CA PRO A 103 2.37 -0.06 20.58
C PRO A 103 3.58 0.60 21.24
N LEU A 104 4.61 -0.21 21.51
CA LEU A 104 5.90 0.30 21.95
C LEU A 104 6.45 1.30 20.92
N GLY A 105 6.91 2.44 21.42
CA GLY A 105 7.43 3.53 20.62
C GLY A 105 6.38 4.45 20.00
N HIS A 106 5.09 4.23 20.30
CA HIS A 106 4.04 5.17 19.94
C HIS A 106 4.27 6.53 20.60
N VAL A 107 4.23 7.60 19.81
CA VAL A 107 4.38 8.99 20.28
C VAL A 107 3.09 9.74 20.04
N GLU A 108 2.50 10.26 21.11
CA GLU A 108 1.30 11.10 21.00
C GLU A 108 1.23 12.12 22.14
N HIS A 109 0.99 13.40 21.82
CA HIS A 109 0.86 14.47 22.81
C HIS A 109 2.03 14.57 23.81
N GLY A 110 3.25 14.20 23.39
CA GLY A 110 4.46 14.22 24.24
C GLY A 110 4.61 13.03 25.18
N HIS A 111 3.69 12.05 25.13
CA HIS A 111 3.86 10.75 25.77
C HIS A 111 4.50 9.77 24.78
N VAL A 112 5.46 8.99 25.27
CA VAL A 112 6.16 7.94 24.53
C VAL A 112 5.96 6.64 25.30
N GLU A 113 5.41 5.64 24.64
CA GLU A 113 5.24 4.32 25.25
C GLU A 113 6.58 3.57 25.19
N THR A 114 7.26 3.47 26.33
CA THR A 114 8.57 2.79 26.47
C THR A 114 8.44 1.43 27.11
N GLU A 115 7.26 1.08 27.60
CA GLU A 115 7.01 -0.18 28.29
C GLU A 115 5.88 -0.94 27.62
N ILE A 116 5.89 -2.21 27.92
CA ILE A 116 4.92 -3.18 27.46
C ILE A 116 3.67 -3.05 28.35
N TYR A 117 2.61 -2.41 27.83
CA TYR A 117 1.30 -2.24 28.50
C TYR A 117 1.36 -1.89 30.00
N PRO A 118 2.00 -0.77 30.41
CA PRO A 118 2.18 -0.43 31.83
C PRO A 118 0.87 -0.28 32.62
N SER A 119 -0.26 -0.09 31.92
CA SER A 119 -1.60 0.04 32.50
C SER A 119 -2.51 -1.17 32.28
N LEU A 120 -1.94 -2.33 31.94
CA LEU A 120 -2.66 -3.57 31.71
C LEU A 120 -3.58 -3.95 32.88
N CYS A 121 -3.03 -4.01 34.09
CA CYS A 121 -3.75 -4.46 35.28
C CYS A 121 -5.01 -3.62 35.58
N PRO A 122 -4.94 -2.27 35.60
CA PRO A 122 -6.13 -1.42 35.72
C PRO A 122 -7.20 -1.68 34.66
N ILE A 123 -6.81 -1.84 33.39
CA ILE A 123 -7.73 -2.07 32.27
C ILE A 123 -8.42 -3.43 32.43
N LEU A 124 -7.63 -4.50 32.57
CA LEU A 124 -8.15 -5.86 32.73
C LEU A 124 -9.01 -6.03 33.98
N ASN A 125 -8.71 -5.34 35.08
CA ASN A 125 -9.53 -5.40 36.28
C ASN A 125 -10.94 -4.82 36.06
N VAL A 126 -11.05 -3.72 35.28
CA VAL A 126 -12.35 -3.17 34.89
C VAL A 126 -13.09 -4.14 33.99
N LEU A 127 -12.42 -4.65 32.94
CA LEU A 127 -13.02 -5.63 32.02
C LEU A 127 -13.49 -6.88 32.77
N ALA A 128 -12.65 -7.49 33.60
CA ALA A 128 -12.99 -8.68 34.40
C ALA A 128 -14.13 -8.44 35.39
N ARG A 129 -14.34 -7.20 35.85
CA ARG A 129 -15.46 -6.84 36.73
C ARG A 129 -16.76 -6.69 35.94
N GLU A 130 -16.76 -5.89 34.89
CA GLU A 130 -17.99 -5.58 34.12
C GLU A 130 -18.43 -6.79 33.27
N LEU A 131 -17.50 -7.67 32.89
CA LEU A 131 -17.74 -8.88 32.11
C LEU A 131 -17.93 -10.14 32.98
N ALA A 132 -18.07 -10.01 34.30
CA ALA A 132 -18.17 -11.14 35.23
C ALA A 132 -19.41 -12.03 35.02
N GLY A 133 -20.40 -11.58 34.25
CA GLY A 133 -21.55 -12.39 33.83
C GLY A 133 -21.22 -13.42 32.74
N PHE A 134 -19.99 -13.40 32.22
CA PHE A 134 -19.48 -14.30 31.20
C PHE A 134 -18.40 -15.22 31.76
N VAL A 135 -17.93 -16.14 30.92
CA VAL A 135 -16.71 -16.92 31.19
C VAL A 135 -15.59 -16.37 30.30
N PRO A 136 -14.89 -15.29 30.71
CA PRO A 136 -13.91 -14.63 29.86
C PRO A 136 -12.62 -15.45 29.76
N THR A 137 -12.12 -15.59 28.54
CA THR A 137 -10.78 -16.09 28.23
C THR A 137 -10.01 -14.98 27.54
N VAL A 138 -8.92 -14.54 28.15
CA VAL A 138 -7.95 -13.65 27.49
C VAL A 138 -7.07 -14.54 26.61
N ALA A 139 -7.09 -14.28 25.32
CA ALA A 139 -6.34 -15.01 24.30
C ALA A 139 -5.20 -14.13 23.78
N ILE A 140 -3.95 -14.58 23.92
CA ILE A 140 -2.77 -13.86 23.45
C ILE A 140 -1.90 -14.76 22.56
N PHE A 141 -1.15 -14.15 21.64
CA PHE A 141 -0.07 -14.80 20.92
C PHE A 141 1.28 -14.27 21.39
N GLU A 142 2.24 -15.18 21.51
CA GLU A 142 3.62 -14.88 21.87
C GLU A 142 4.49 -15.12 20.64
N ARG A 143 5.43 -14.23 20.37
CA ARG A 143 6.33 -14.33 19.23
C ARG A 143 7.77 -14.48 19.68
N ASP A 144 8.62 -14.91 18.76
CA ASP A 144 10.05 -14.71 18.91
C ASP A 144 10.35 -13.21 19.15
N PRO A 145 11.03 -12.82 20.24
CA PRO A 145 11.25 -11.42 20.60
C PRO A 145 11.91 -10.58 19.51
N ASP A 146 12.96 -11.11 18.87
CA ASP A 146 13.72 -10.39 17.86
C ASP A 146 12.86 -10.17 16.61
N THR A 147 12.23 -11.24 16.12
CA THR A 147 11.31 -11.19 14.98
C THR A 147 10.12 -10.26 15.26
N TRP A 148 9.64 -10.20 16.49
CA TRP A 148 8.56 -9.30 16.88
C TRP A 148 9.00 -7.84 16.84
N LEU A 149 10.17 -7.51 17.40
CA LEU A 149 10.71 -6.15 17.41
C LEU A 149 11.00 -5.63 16.00
N GLU A 150 11.52 -6.47 15.11
CA GLU A 150 11.68 -6.15 13.69
C GLU A 150 10.33 -5.77 13.04
N ASN A 151 9.29 -6.57 13.28
CA ASN A 151 7.96 -6.31 12.72
C ASN A 151 7.30 -5.05 13.30
N LEU A 152 7.51 -4.82 14.59
CA LEU A 152 7.00 -3.65 15.30
C LEU A 152 7.69 -2.37 14.81
N HIS A 153 9.03 -2.37 14.71
CA HIS A 153 9.79 -1.28 14.08
C HIS A 153 9.30 -1.00 12.66
N ALA A 154 9.19 -2.04 11.82
CA ALA A 154 8.71 -1.89 10.46
C ALA A 154 7.29 -1.32 10.40
N GLN A 155 6.42 -1.67 11.36
CA GLN A 155 5.10 -1.06 11.48
C GLN A 155 5.19 0.42 11.87
N MET A 156 5.99 0.77 12.87
CA MET A 156 6.15 2.16 13.33
C MET A 156 6.70 3.05 12.22
N VAL A 157 7.66 2.55 11.42
CA VAL A 157 8.16 3.26 10.23
C VAL A 157 7.07 3.41 9.17
N ARG A 158 6.32 2.34 8.86
CA ARG A 158 5.21 2.41 7.88
C ARG A 158 4.11 3.39 8.29
N GLN A 159 3.86 3.52 9.59
CA GLN A 159 2.88 4.45 10.17
C GLN A 159 3.43 5.87 10.33
N GLY A 160 4.74 6.09 10.06
CA GLY A 160 5.39 7.38 10.28
C GLY A 160 5.56 7.76 11.76
N ALA A 161 5.32 6.82 12.68
CA ALA A 161 5.46 7.00 14.12
C ALA A 161 6.93 6.97 14.59
N PHE A 162 7.84 6.46 13.75
CA PHE A 162 9.26 6.40 14.03
C PHE A 162 10.10 6.69 12.77
N VAL A 163 11.24 7.37 12.96
CA VAL A 163 12.22 7.64 11.89
C VAL A 163 13.58 7.12 12.34
N GLY A 164 14.09 6.11 11.65
CA GLY A 164 15.36 5.46 11.95
C GLY A 164 15.36 3.99 11.53
N ASP A 165 16.52 3.37 11.52
CA ASP A 165 16.67 1.92 11.38
C ASP A 165 16.34 1.19 12.69
N LEU A 166 16.44 -0.14 12.65
CA LEU A 166 16.13 -1.00 13.80
C LEU A 166 17.10 -0.75 14.97
N ASP A 167 18.38 -0.47 14.71
CA ASP A 167 19.37 -0.24 15.77
C ASP A 167 19.08 1.06 16.53
N ILE A 168 18.66 2.10 15.81
CA ILE A 168 18.18 3.34 16.43
C ILE A 168 16.91 3.07 17.23
N TYR A 169 15.99 2.24 16.72
CA TYR A 169 14.76 1.89 17.43
C TYR A 169 15.05 1.15 18.73
N LEU A 170 15.89 0.12 18.68
CA LEU A 170 16.26 -0.70 19.85
C LEU A 170 17.04 0.11 20.89
N SER A 171 17.96 0.99 20.46
CA SER A 171 18.69 1.85 21.40
C SER A 171 17.83 2.96 22.01
N HIS A 172 16.80 3.43 21.30
CA HIS A 172 15.93 4.49 21.77
C HIS A 172 14.90 4.01 22.80
N TYR A 173 14.31 2.83 22.59
CA TYR A 173 13.24 2.30 23.44
C TYR A 173 13.68 1.22 24.42
N GLU A 174 14.89 0.67 24.26
CA GLU A 174 15.45 -0.40 25.10
C GLU A 174 14.42 -1.50 25.48
N PRO A 175 13.72 -2.10 24.50
CA PRO A 175 12.65 -3.05 24.79
C PRO A 175 13.15 -4.24 25.61
N GLN A 176 12.36 -4.64 26.62
CA GLN A 176 12.58 -5.86 27.40
C GLN A 176 11.35 -6.77 27.27
N PRO A 177 11.27 -7.59 26.20
CA PRO A 177 10.13 -8.48 25.99
C PRO A 177 10.12 -9.58 27.05
N ASP A 178 9.15 -9.54 27.97
CA ASP A 178 8.96 -10.57 29.00
C ASP A 178 7.56 -11.19 28.90
N TRP A 179 7.42 -12.19 28.03
CA TRP A 179 6.17 -12.93 27.86
C TRP A 179 5.74 -13.65 29.14
N ALA A 180 6.69 -14.11 29.97
CA ALA A 180 6.35 -14.79 31.21
C ALA A 180 5.77 -13.80 32.23
N GLY A 181 6.42 -12.65 32.40
CA GLY A 181 5.92 -11.54 33.20
C GLY A 181 4.53 -11.09 32.75
N LEU A 182 4.31 -10.90 31.44
CA LEU A 182 2.98 -10.55 30.92
C LEU A 182 1.93 -11.59 31.32
N ARG A 183 2.22 -12.89 31.15
CA ARG A 183 1.26 -13.94 31.52
C ARG A 183 0.91 -13.89 33.01
N ASP A 184 1.90 -13.63 33.86
CA ASP A 184 1.71 -13.51 35.30
C ASP A 184 0.85 -12.29 35.63
N GLU A 185 1.08 -11.15 34.97
CA GLU A 185 0.27 -9.93 35.14
C GLU A 185 -1.18 -10.11 34.67
N ILE A 186 -1.40 -10.72 33.51
CA ILE A 186 -2.75 -11.02 33.02
C ILE A 186 -3.46 -11.96 33.99
N THR A 187 -2.78 -13.04 34.40
CA THR A 187 -3.34 -14.03 35.34
C THR A 187 -3.68 -13.38 36.67
N PHE A 188 -2.80 -12.51 37.17
CA PHE A 188 -3.02 -11.72 38.36
C PHE A 188 -4.22 -10.80 38.19
N ALA A 189 -4.29 -10.00 37.12
CA ALA A 189 -5.37 -9.05 36.85
C ALA A 189 -6.75 -9.72 36.73
N LEU A 190 -6.80 -10.93 36.18
CA LEU A 190 -8.04 -11.72 36.10
C LEU A 190 -8.57 -12.14 37.47
N HIS A 191 -7.73 -12.28 38.50
CA HIS A 191 -8.13 -12.66 39.87
C HIS A 191 -9.08 -13.87 39.93
N GLY A 192 -8.88 -14.88 39.07
CA GLY A 192 -9.74 -16.07 38.98
C GLY A 192 -11.13 -15.84 38.35
N ARG A 193 -11.42 -14.63 37.85
CA ARG A 193 -12.67 -14.28 37.13
C ARG A 193 -12.64 -14.66 35.64
N GLY A 194 -11.56 -15.26 35.18
CA GLY A 194 -11.36 -15.69 33.80
C GLY A 194 -10.15 -16.59 33.67
N THR A 195 -9.85 -16.99 32.44
CA THR A 195 -8.68 -17.81 32.09
C THR A 195 -7.79 -17.10 31.08
N LEU A 196 -6.50 -17.42 31.09
CA LEU A 196 -5.55 -17.02 30.05
C LEU A 196 -5.28 -18.20 29.13
N ALA A 197 -5.34 -17.95 27.83
CA ALA A 197 -4.86 -18.85 26.80
C ALA A 197 -3.77 -18.14 26.00
N ALA A 198 -2.57 -18.72 26.01
CA ALA A 198 -1.41 -18.17 25.33
C ALA A 198 -0.83 -19.23 24.38
N TRP A 199 -0.45 -18.81 23.17
CA TRP A 199 0.14 -19.70 22.19
C TRP A 199 1.36 -19.09 21.49
N PRO A 200 2.40 -19.88 21.19
CA PRO A 200 3.52 -19.42 20.37
C PRO A 200 3.07 -19.26 18.91
N PHE A 201 3.13 -18.04 18.38
CA PHE A 201 2.70 -17.68 17.04
C PHE A 201 3.37 -18.55 15.96
N GLU A 202 4.69 -18.70 16.00
CA GLU A 202 5.47 -19.43 14.99
C GLU A 202 5.06 -20.92 14.94
N THR A 203 4.71 -21.48 16.09
CA THR A 203 4.23 -22.87 16.20
C THR A 203 2.77 -23.01 15.76
N GLU A 204 1.92 -22.03 16.08
CA GLU A 204 0.51 -22.08 15.74
C GLU A 204 0.29 -21.86 14.24
N PHE A 205 0.88 -20.81 13.67
CA PHE A 205 0.64 -20.41 12.28
C PHE A 205 1.34 -21.33 11.27
N SER A 206 2.28 -22.18 11.70
CA SER A 206 2.88 -23.23 10.86
C SER A 206 2.01 -24.49 10.71
N LYS A 207 0.91 -24.63 11.49
CA LYS A 207 0.04 -25.82 11.44
C LYS A 207 -0.76 -25.97 10.14
N GLY A 208 -0.75 -24.96 9.29
CA GLY A 208 -1.35 -24.93 7.94
C GLY A 208 -2.87 -24.83 7.94
N ALA A 209 -3.54 -25.67 8.73
CA ALA A 209 -4.99 -25.70 8.83
C ALA A 209 -5.51 -24.89 10.04
N VAL A 210 -6.49 -24.02 9.81
CA VAL A 210 -7.16 -23.15 10.79
C VAL A 210 -7.71 -23.97 11.97
N ALA A 211 -8.39 -25.08 11.69
CA ALA A 211 -8.94 -25.96 12.72
C ALA A 211 -7.87 -26.58 13.65
N ARG A 212 -6.59 -26.56 13.26
CA ARG A 212 -5.47 -27.06 14.09
C ARG A 212 -4.86 -25.98 14.98
N VAL A 213 -5.11 -24.71 14.68
CA VAL A 213 -4.62 -23.56 15.45
C VAL A 213 -5.38 -23.48 16.77
N GLY A 214 -4.65 -23.36 17.88
CA GLY A 214 -5.15 -23.38 19.24
C GLY A 214 -6.20 -22.31 19.50
N PHE A 215 -6.02 -21.12 18.93
CA PHE A 215 -7.00 -20.04 18.98
C PHE A 215 -8.36 -20.46 18.41
N PHE A 216 -8.41 -21.04 17.21
CA PHE A 216 -9.67 -21.47 16.59
C PHE A 216 -10.29 -22.68 17.29
N LYS A 217 -9.48 -23.54 17.91
CA LYS A 217 -9.99 -24.58 18.81
C LYS A 217 -10.65 -23.97 20.05
N ALA A 218 -10.10 -22.89 20.59
CA ALA A 218 -10.71 -22.19 21.71
C ALA A 218 -12.07 -21.57 21.34
N LEU A 219 -12.29 -21.19 20.07
CA LEU A 219 -13.61 -20.76 19.59
C LEU A 219 -14.66 -21.88 19.58
N ASP A 220 -14.24 -23.16 19.65
CA ASP A 220 -15.14 -24.32 19.70
C ASP A 220 -16.22 -24.29 18.60
N ILE A 221 -15.82 -23.85 17.40
CA ILE A 221 -16.72 -23.73 16.25
C ILE A 221 -17.13 -25.15 15.81
N PRO A 222 -18.43 -25.44 15.65
CA PRO A 222 -18.90 -26.74 15.20
C PRO A 222 -18.27 -27.16 13.87
N ASP A 223 -17.88 -28.43 13.75
CA ASP A 223 -17.23 -28.97 12.54
C ASP A 223 -18.04 -28.67 11.26
N ALA A 224 -19.37 -28.70 11.35
CA ALA A 224 -20.26 -28.37 10.24
C ALA A 224 -20.14 -26.90 9.78
N LEU A 225 -19.87 -25.96 10.69
CA LEU A 225 -19.60 -24.56 10.35
C LEU A 225 -18.15 -24.41 9.86
N MET A 226 -17.19 -25.03 10.55
CA MET A 226 -15.78 -24.97 10.17
C MET A 226 -15.52 -25.54 8.77
N ALA A 227 -16.23 -26.61 8.38
CA ALA A 227 -16.14 -27.21 7.05
C ALA A 227 -16.65 -26.31 5.91
N ARG A 228 -17.45 -25.28 6.24
CA ARG A 228 -17.92 -24.26 5.28
C ARG A 228 -16.95 -23.09 5.16
N CYS A 229 -16.00 -22.97 6.10
CA CYS A 229 -14.97 -21.95 6.06
C CYS A 229 -13.74 -22.44 5.29
N ARG A 230 -12.90 -21.52 4.82
CA ARG A 230 -11.63 -21.90 4.21
C ARG A 230 -10.71 -22.56 5.25
N PRO A 231 -9.96 -23.62 4.88
CA PRO A 231 -9.17 -24.38 5.84
C PRO A 231 -7.87 -23.69 6.24
N THR A 232 -7.43 -22.62 5.58
CA THR A 232 -6.13 -21.97 5.80
C THR A 232 -6.27 -20.50 6.20
N LEU A 233 -5.31 -19.98 6.98
CA LEU A 233 -5.26 -18.55 7.34
C LEU A 233 -4.82 -17.65 6.18
N ARG A 234 -4.02 -18.20 5.26
CA ARG A 234 -3.58 -17.51 4.06
C ARG A 234 -4.59 -17.69 2.93
N VAL A 235 -4.81 -16.63 2.15
CA VAL A 235 -5.28 -16.76 0.77
C VAL A 235 -4.15 -17.46 0.03
N GLY A 236 -4.38 -18.69 -0.46
CA GLY A 236 -3.33 -19.42 -1.18
C GLY A 236 -2.86 -18.63 -2.42
N PRO A 237 -1.63 -18.83 -2.90
CA PRO A 237 -1.27 -18.40 -4.24
C PRO A 237 -2.28 -19.00 -5.21
N ARG A 238 -2.90 -18.15 -6.02
CA ARG A 238 -3.91 -18.52 -7.00
C ARG A 238 -3.24 -19.47 -8.01
N THR A 239 -3.28 -20.77 -7.73
CA THR A 239 -3.02 -21.77 -8.75
C THR A 239 -4.13 -21.56 -9.78
N PRO A 240 -3.82 -21.32 -11.08
CA PRO A 240 -4.87 -21.15 -12.06
C PRO A 240 -5.74 -22.41 -11.99
N PRO A 241 -7.05 -22.28 -11.76
CA PRO A 241 -7.89 -23.45 -11.63
C PRO A 241 -7.83 -24.21 -12.95
N LYS A 242 -7.35 -25.44 -12.87
CA LYS A 242 -7.67 -26.46 -13.86
C LYS A 242 -9.19 -26.48 -13.93
N ALA A 243 -9.74 -26.14 -15.10
CA ALA A 243 -11.17 -25.98 -15.34
C ALA A 243 -11.97 -27.09 -14.65
N ALA A 244 -12.60 -26.75 -13.54
CA ALA A 244 -13.64 -27.53 -12.92
C ALA A 244 -14.93 -26.75 -13.16
N GLU A 245 -15.65 -27.18 -14.18
CA GLU A 245 -16.96 -26.67 -14.55
C GLU A 245 -17.94 -26.94 -13.40
N GLY A 246 -18.32 -25.87 -12.70
CA GLY A 246 -19.43 -25.83 -11.76
C GLY A 246 -19.84 -24.37 -11.56
N PRO A 247 -21.12 -24.02 -11.67
CA PRO A 247 -21.57 -22.63 -11.60
C PRO A 247 -21.48 -22.14 -10.16
N THR A 248 -20.50 -21.30 -9.86
CA THR A 248 -20.60 -20.37 -8.73
C THR A 248 -21.41 -19.17 -9.21
N ASP A 249 -22.62 -19.00 -8.65
CA ASP A 249 -23.58 -17.94 -9.02
C ASP A 249 -23.11 -16.50 -8.73
N THR A 250 -21.92 -16.31 -8.15
CA THR A 250 -21.34 -14.99 -7.92
C THR A 250 -20.40 -14.64 -9.08
N PRO A 251 -20.67 -13.58 -9.87
CA PRO A 251 -19.76 -13.14 -10.92
C PRO A 251 -18.39 -12.80 -10.32
N PRO A 252 -17.28 -13.05 -11.05
CA PRO A 252 -15.95 -12.70 -10.56
C PRO A 252 -15.85 -11.19 -10.32
N LEU A 253 -15.14 -10.80 -9.26
CA LEU A 253 -14.88 -9.39 -8.97
C LEU A 253 -14.15 -8.72 -10.15
N PRO A 254 -14.46 -7.44 -10.44
CA PRO A 254 -13.67 -6.67 -11.39
C PRO A 254 -12.21 -6.61 -10.92
N ARG A 255 -11.27 -6.73 -11.87
CA ARG A 255 -9.84 -6.68 -11.62
C ARG A 255 -9.29 -5.33 -12.10
N ALA A 256 -8.40 -4.73 -11.32
CA ALA A 256 -7.80 -3.44 -11.66
C ALA A 256 -6.28 -3.43 -11.44
N LEU A 257 -5.56 -2.72 -12.32
CA LEU A 257 -4.17 -2.32 -12.16
C LEU A 257 -4.14 -0.84 -11.82
N GLN A 258 -3.57 -0.48 -10.66
CA GLN A 258 -3.40 0.93 -10.26
C GLN A 258 -2.03 1.42 -10.70
N LEU A 259 -2.01 2.43 -11.57
CA LEU A 259 -0.81 3.17 -11.99
C LEU A 259 -0.85 4.55 -11.36
N GLY A 260 -0.40 4.65 -10.11
CA GLY A 260 -0.49 5.87 -9.31
C GLY A 260 0.83 6.46 -8.85
N GLY A 261 0.74 7.66 -8.26
CA GLY A 261 1.86 8.35 -7.61
C GLY A 261 1.84 8.19 -6.08
N ALA A 262 2.37 9.19 -5.38
CA ALA A 262 2.44 9.19 -3.92
C ALA A 262 1.04 9.13 -3.26
N ASN A 263 0.02 9.74 -3.87
CA ASN A 263 -1.37 9.73 -3.36
C ASN A 263 -2.02 8.35 -3.41
N ALA A 264 -1.64 7.49 -4.36
CA ALA A 264 -2.08 6.09 -4.40
C ALA A 264 -1.31 5.17 -3.45
N MET A 265 -0.06 5.53 -3.11
CA MET A 265 0.84 4.70 -2.33
C MET A 265 0.78 4.94 -0.82
N ALA A 266 0.49 6.18 -0.40
CA ALA A 266 0.38 6.55 1.01
C ALA A 266 -0.59 5.59 1.74
N ALA A 267 -0.29 5.26 3.01
CA ALA A 267 -1.04 4.27 3.78
C ALA A 267 -2.56 4.52 3.79
N ASP A 268 -2.95 5.79 3.94
CA ASP A 268 -4.34 6.26 3.87
C ASP A 268 -4.63 7.05 2.58
N GLY A 269 -3.81 6.82 1.57
CA GLY A 269 -4.03 7.28 0.20
C GLY A 269 -5.08 6.44 -0.51
N TRP A 270 -5.76 7.04 -1.50
CA TRP A 270 -6.92 6.45 -2.17
C TRP A 270 -6.67 5.03 -2.71
N GLY A 271 -5.46 4.77 -3.23
CA GLY A 271 -5.10 3.49 -3.83
C GLY A 271 -4.94 2.37 -2.80
N GLN A 272 -4.41 2.68 -1.61
CA GLN A 272 -4.37 1.75 -0.47
C GLN A 272 -5.76 1.54 0.12
N LEU A 273 -6.52 2.62 0.33
CA LEU A 273 -7.91 2.55 0.80
C LEU A 273 -8.77 1.66 -0.10
N MET A 274 -8.68 1.84 -1.43
CA MET A 274 -9.37 1.00 -2.41
C MET A 274 -9.05 -0.49 -2.25
N ARG A 275 -7.77 -0.83 -2.01
CA ARG A 275 -7.34 -2.23 -1.86
C ARG A 275 -7.66 -2.82 -0.49
N ARG A 276 -7.61 -2.00 0.56
CA ARG A 276 -7.84 -2.39 1.94
C ARG A 276 -9.33 -2.49 2.25
N ASP A 277 -10.05 -1.40 2.03
CA ASP A 277 -11.42 -1.19 2.52
C ASP A 277 -12.48 -1.66 1.51
N TYR A 278 -12.10 -1.80 0.24
CA TYR A 278 -13.02 -2.19 -0.85
C TYR A 278 -12.59 -3.48 -1.56
N SER A 279 -11.79 -4.33 -0.91
CA SER A 279 -11.34 -5.63 -1.42
C SER A 279 -12.49 -6.58 -1.78
N ALA A 280 -13.65 -6.42 -1.15
CA ALA A 280 -14.87 -7.17 -1.47
C ALA A 280 -15.53 -6.74 -2.80
N LEU A 281 -15.15 -5.58 -3.37
CA LEU A 281 -15.73 -5.02 -4.59
C LEU A 281 -14.76 -5.06 -5.78
N VAL A 282 -13.46 -5.15 -5.54
CA VAL A 282 -12.43 -5.12 -6.58
C VAL A 282 -11.19 -5.93 -6.17
N GLU A 283 -10.63 -6.67 -7.13
CA GLU A 283 -9.29 -7.23 -7.00
C GLU A 283 -8.29 -6.28 -7.66
N ALA A 284 -7.75 -5.34 -6.86
CA ALA A 284 -6.83 -4.32 -7.35
C ALA A 284 -5.35 -4.66 -7.02
N GLN A 285 -4.50 -4.64 -8.04
CA GLN A 285 -3.05 -4.76 -7.92
C GLN A 285 -2.41 -3.38 -8.10
N SER A 286 -1.53 -2.98 -7.18
CA SER A 286 -0.80 -1.73 -7.31
C SER A 286 0.48 -1.91 -8.11
N LEU A 287 0.62 -1.13 -9.16
CA LEU A 287 1.85 -0.92 -9.92
C LEU A 287 2.42 0.49 -9.71
N SER A 288 1.85 1.25 -8.78
CA SER A 288 2.20 2.62 -8.43
C SER A 288 3.65 2.74 -7.93
N THR A 289 4.27 3.89 -8.19
CA THR A 289 5.65 4.19 -7.78
C THR A 289 5.74 5.60 -7.19
N ALA A 290 6.61 5.78 -6.20
CA ALA A 290 6.81 7.08 -5.57
C ALA A 290 7.44 8.05 -6.58
N ALA A 291 6.79 9.21 -6.79
CA ALA A 291 7.12 10.14 -7.88
C ALA A 291 7.08 9.49 -9.29
N GLY A 292 6.12 8.60 -9.51
CA GLY A 292 5.86 7.99 -10.82
C GLY A 292 5.34 8.99 -11.86
N THR A 293 5.54 8.68 -13.12
CA THR A 293 4.92 9.32 -14.28
C THR A 293 4.38 8.21 -15.19
N SER A 294 3.74 8.57 -16.28
CA SER A 294 3.29 7.60 -17.29
C SER A 294 4.43 6.75 -17.87
N ALA A 295 5.66 7.25 -17.92
CA ALA A 295 6.82 6.47 -18.38
C ALA A 295 7.20 5.34 -17.38
N THR A 296 7.21 5.62 -16.07
CA THR A 296 7.39 4.56 -15.07
C THR A 296 6.17 3.65 -14.99
N GLY A 297 4.96 4.18 -15.18
CA GLY A 297 3.75 3.37 -15.32
C GLY A 297 3.82 2.36 -16.47
N LEU A 298 4.28 2.81 -17.65
CA LEU A 298 4.54 1.94 -18.80
C LEU A 298 5.57 0.87 -18.50
N TYR A 299 6.69 1.23 -17.86
CA TYR A 299 7.68 0.27 -17.41
C TYR A 299 7.07 -0.81 -16.50
N ARG A 300 6.32 -0.38 -15.47
CA ARG A 300 5.70 -1.30 -14.52
C ARG A 300 4.68 -2.22 -15.20
N MET A 301 3.88 -1.67 -16.11
CA MET A 301 2.90 -2.44 -16.88
C MET A 301 3.56 -3.46 -17.80
N LEU A 302 4.64 -3.09 -18.52
CA LEU A 302 5.37 -4.03 -19.39
C LEU A 302 6.18 -5.06 -18.61
N ALA A 303 6.67 -4.71 -17.42
CA ALA A 303 7.46 -5.62 -16.60
C ALA A 303 6.62 -6.58 -15.75
N GLN A 304 5.40 -6.18 -15.35
CA GLN A 304 4.61 -6.88 -14.32
C GLN A 304 3.10 -6.93 -14.59
N GLY A 305 2.58 -6.19 -15.58
CA GLY A 305 1.16 -6.11 -15.90
C GLY A 305 0.59 -7.36 -16.60
N THR A 306 1.47 -8.25 -17.07
CA THR A 306 1.10 -9.51 -17.73
C THR A 306 0.43 -10.52 -16.79
N ASP A 307 0.61 -10.38 -15.48
CA ASP A 307 0.08 -11.31 -14.47
C ASP A 307 -1.44 -11.18 -14.28
N THR A 308 -2.02 -10.09 -14.80
CA THR A 308 -3.44 -9.77 -14.63
C THR A 308 -4.08 -9.40 -15.98
N PRO A 309 -4.20 -10.33 -16.94
CA PRO A 309 -4.74 -10.03 -18.28
C PRO A 309 -6.15 -9.46 -18.24
N GLY A 310 -6.43 -8.47 -19.10
CA GLY A 310 -7.75 -7.84 -19.23
C GLY A 310 -8.21 -6.99 -18.05
N ALA A 311 -7.45 -6.91 -16.95
CA ALA A 311 -7.76 -6.00 -15.85
C ALA A 311 -7.73 -4.55 -16.32
N ALA A 312 -8.69 -3.77 -15.82
CA ALA A 312 -8.78 -2.37 -16.11
C ALA A 312 -7.58 -1.62 -15.54
N VAL A 313 -7.13 -0.58 -16.21
CA VAL A 313 -6.05 0.29 -15.74
C VAL A 313 -6.66 1.55 -15.14
N ILE A 314 -6.38 1.80 -13.86
CA ILE A 314 -6.68 3.07 -13.20
C ILE A 314 -5.39 3.88 -13.18
N TRP A 315 -5.36 4.92 -14.00
CA TRP A 315 -4.20 5.80 -14.13
C TRP A 315 -4.40 7.03 -13.27
N GLU A 316 -3.58 7.17 -12.23
CA GLU A 316 -3.47 8.35 -11.37
C GLU A 316 -2.07 8.93 -11.53
N GLN A 317 -1.84 9.60 -12.64
CA GLN A 317 -0.64 10.40 -12.81
C GLN A 317 -1.08 11.79 -13.28
N GLY A 318 -0.24 12.78 -13.04
CA GLY A 318 -0.53 14.14 -13.45
C GLY A 318 0.23 15.18 -12.67
N ILE A 319 0.41 14.96 -11.36
CA ILE A 319 1.20 15.85 -10.50
C ILE A 319 2.68 15.85 -10.89
N ASN A 320 3.27 14.68 -11.12
CA ASN A 320 4.69 14.56 -11.43
C ASN A 320 4.98 14.98 -12.87
N GLU A 321 4.15 14.59 -13.85
CA GLU A 321 4.28 15.11 -15.21
C GLU A 321 4.10 16.63 -15.28
N TYR A 322 3.12 17.20 -14.56
CA TYR A 322 3.00 18.65 -14.46
C TYR A 322 4.27 19.28 -13.88
N THR A 323 4.85 18.66 -12.84
CA THR A 323 6.11 19.13 -12.26
C THR A 323 7.23 19.10 -13.31
N HIS A 324 7.36 18.03 -14.09
CA HIS A 324 8.29 17.96 -15.22
C HIS A 324 8.04 19.03 -16.28
N LEU A 325 6.80 19.28 -16.67
CA LEU A 325 6.44 20.34 -17.61
C LEU A 325 6.89 21.71 -17.08
N THR A 326 6.59 22.01 -15.81
CA THR A 326 6.98 23.31 -15.21
C THR A 326 8.49 23.48 -15.10
N GLY A 327 9.25 22.39 -15.03
CA GLY A 327 10.71 22.42 -15.09
C GLY A 327 11.28 22.33 -16.51
N GLY A 328 10.47 22.51 -17.54
CA GLY A 328 10.92 22.67 -18.93
C GLY A 328 10.85 21.41 -19.78
N GLN A 329 10.30 20.30 -19.28
CA GLN A 329 10.04 19.13 -20.12
C GLN A 329 8.95 19.48 -21.14
N ASP A 330 9.13 18.96 -22.35
CA ASP A 330 8.19 19.20 -23.44
C ASP A 330 6.82 18.51 -23.20
N LEU A 331 5.73 19.25 -23.45
CA LEU A 331 4.36 18.80 -23.22
C LEU A 331 4.01 17.59 -24.10
N ASP A 332 4.37 17.63 -25.39
CA ASP A 332 4.05 16.57 -26.33
C ASP A 332 4.73 15.26 -25.94
N SER A 333 5.97 15.33 -25.44
CA SER A 333 6.70 14.16 -24.91
C SER A 333 5.97 13.52 -23.73
N LEU A 334 5.44 14.32 -22.80
CA LEU A 334 4.70 13.82 -21.64
C LEU A 334 3.38 13.18 -22.05
N LEU A 335 2.63 13.82 -22.95
CA LEU A 335 1.37 13.29 -23.48
C LEU A 335 1.59 12.02 -24.31
N TYR A 336 2.72 11.91 -25.00
CA TYR A 336 3.04 10.75 -25.82
C TYR A 336 3.20 9.47 -24.99
N HIS A 337 3.75 9.56 -23.77
CA HIS A 337 3.79 8.43 -22.85
C HIS A 337 2.38 8.00 -22.39
N VAL A 338 1.49 8.96 -22.13
CA VAL A 338 0.10 8.65 -21.79
C VAL A 338 -0.58 7.98 -22.97
N GLU A 339 -0.34 8.46 -24.18
CA GLU A 339 -0.91 7.88 -25.40
C GLU A 339 -0.42 6.44 -25.64
N TRP A 340 0.88 6.17 -25.45
CA TRP A 340 1.42 4.80 -25.51
C TRP A 340 0.75 3.87 -24.49
N LEU A 341 0.45 4.37 -23.29
CA LEU A 341 -0.28 3.59 -22.28
C LEU A 341 -1.71 3.28 -22.75
N LEU A 342 -2.41 4.24 -23.35
CA LEU A 342 -3.74 4.01 -23.95
C LEU A 342 -3.68 2.98 -25.09
N GLN A 343 -2.66 3.05 -25.93
CA GLN A 343 -2.43 2.09 -27.02
C GLN A 343 -2.16 0.68 -26.50
N LEU A 344 -1.38 0.55 -25.42
CA LEU A 344 -1.15 -0.75 -24.77
C LEU A 344 -2.45 -1.31 -24.18
N CYS A 345 -3.26 -0.47 -23.54
CA CYS A 345 -4.57 -0.87 -23.03
C CYS A 345 -5.51 -1.31 -24.14
N LEU A 346 -5.54 -0.60 -25.28
CA LEU A 346 -6.32 -1.00 -26.45
C LEU A 346 -5.90 -2.38 -26.96
N ARG A 347 -4.60 -2.61 -27.16
CA ARG A 347 -4.05 -3.88 -27.68
C ARG A 347 -4.31 -5.06 -26.75
N GLU A 348 -4.26 -4.83 -25.44
CA GLU A 348 -4.51 -5.84 -24.43
C GLU A 348 -5.99 -5.92 -24.02
N ASN A 349 -6.87 -5.19 -24.72
CA ASN A 349 -8.31 -5.14 -24.46
C ASN A 349 -8.63 -4.80 -22.98
N ARG A 350 -7.93 -3.82 -22.42
CA ARG A 350 -8.07 -3.35 -21.04
C ARG A 350 -8.92 -2.10 -20.97
N PRO A 351 -9.96 -2.07 -20.13
CA PRO A 351 -10.64 -0.84 -19.80
C PRO A 351 -9.70 0.18 -19.15
N PHE A 352 -9.96 1.46 -19.32
CA PHE A 352 -9.11 2.53 -18.78
C PHE A 352 -9.92 3.56 -18.00
N VAL A 353 -9.43 3.91 -16.81
CA VAL A 353 -9.99 4.96 -15.94
C VAL A 353 -8.93 6.05 -15.75
N PRO A 354 -9.08 7.22 -16.41
CA PRO A 354 -8.22 8.36 -16.16
C PRO A 354 -8.65 9.08 -14.88
N LEU A 355 -7.94 8.86 -13.78
CA LEU A 355 -8.09 9.60 -12.52
C LEU A 355 -7.11 10.78 -12.50
N LEU A 356 -7.59 11.95 -12.88
CA LEU A 356 -6.77 13.16 -12.98
C LEU A 356 -6.57 13.80 -11.60
N THR A 357 -5.31 13.88 -11.19
CA THR A 357 -4.87 14.58 -9.97
C THR A 357 -4.10 15.86 -10.32
N ARG A 358 -4.13 16.83 -9.39
CA ARG A 358 -3.52 18.15 -9.54
C ARG A 358 -2.80 18.54 -8.27
N THR A 359 -1.78 19.37 -8.40
CA THR A 359 -1.11 19.99 -7.25
C THR A 359 -2.00 21.03 -6.57
N LYS A 360 -1.75 21.30 -5.29
CA LYS A 360 -2.39 22.39 -4.54
C LYS A 360 -2.33 23.71 -5.30
N MET A 361 -1.17 24.02 -5.89
CA MET A 361 -0.98 25.22 -6.70
C MET A 361 -1.85 25.25 -7.96
N GLN A 362 -2.02 24.14 -8.67
CA GLN A 362 -2.92 24.06 -9.82
C GLN A 362 -4.37 24.27 -9.40
N THR A 363 -4.82 23.58 -8.35
CA THR A 363 -6.18 23.72 -7.82
C THR A 363 -6.45 25.16 -7.36
N ALA A 364 -5.47 25.81 -6.72
CA ALA A 364 -5.57 27.21 -6.30
C ALA A 364 -5.72 28.21 -7.46
N GLN A 365 -5.24 27.87 -8.66
CA GLN A 365 -5.40 28.74 -9.83
C GLN A 365 -6.83 28.71 -10.38
N GLY A 366 -7.63 27.68 -10.06
CA GLY A 366 -9.02 27.56 -10.47
C GLY A 366 -9.23 27.47 -11.99
N ARG A 367 -8.19 27.12 -12.75
CA ARG A 367 -8.23 26.97 -14.22
C ARG A 367 -7.30 25.87 -14.68
N ASP A 368 -7.62 25.26 -15.81
CA ASP A 368 -6.77 24.26 -16.44
C ASP A 368 -5.49 24.91 -17.00
N ASP A 369 -4.35 24.31 -16.68
CA ASP A 369 -3.06 24.62 -17.30
C ASP A 369 -2.89 23.85 -18.64
N PRO A 370 -1.83 24.11 -19.41
CA PRO A 370 -1.61 23.43 -20.70
C PRO A 370 -1.54 21.89 -20.60
N TYR A 371 -0.99 21.35 -19.51
CA TYR A 371 -0.89 19.90 -19.31
C TYR A 371 -2.27 19.28 -19.09
N VAL A 372 -3.05 19.86 -18.17
CA VAL A 372 -4.42 19.39 -17.90
C VAL A 372 -5.30 19.50 -19.15
N THR A 373 -5.19 20.61 -19.88
CA THR A 373 -5.90 20.83 -21.14
C THR A 373 -5.53 19.75 -22.17
N GLY A 374 -4.24 19.47 -22.31
CA GLY A 374 -3.71 18.43 -23.20
C GLY A 374 -4.21 17.03 -22.84
N LEU A 375 -4.17 16.66 -21.55
CA LEU A 375 -4.68 15.37 -21.07
C LEU A 375 -6.17 15.19 -21.36
N ARG A 376 -6.99 16.20 -21.09
CA ARG A 376 -8.44 16.13 -21.39
C ARG A 376 -8.69 15.94 -22.87
N ALA A 377 -7.99 16.70 -23.71
CA ALA A 377 -8.11 16.58 -25.16
C ALA A 377 -7.70 15.17 -25.62
N LEU A 378 -6.61 14.62 -25.07
CA LEU A 378 -6.14 13.27 -25.37
C LEU A 378 -7.17 12.22 -24.94
N PHE A 379 -7.63 12.23 -23.69
CA PHE A 379 -8.61 11.25 -23.21
C PHE A 379 -9.94 11.33 -23.97
N ALA A 380 -10.45 12.54 -24.23
CA ALA A 380 -11.67 12.73 -25.02
C ALA A 380 -11.50 12.17 -26.44
N ARG A 381 -10.33 12.38 -27.05
CA ARG A 381 -10.00 11.84 -28.38
C ARG A 381 -9.99 10.31 -28.41
N TYR A 382 -9.65 9.66 -27.31
CA TYR A 382 -9.71 8.19 -27.14
C TYR A 382 -11.06 7.67 -26.62
N GLY A 383 -12.07 8.55 -26.52
CA GLY A 383 -13.42 8.18 -26.07
C GLY A 383 -13.55 7.94 -24.57
N LEU A 384 -12.63 8.48 -23.76
CA LEU A 384 -12.58 8.26 -22.32
C LEU A 384 -13.12 9.47 -21.54
N THR A 385 -13.80 9.19 -20.43
CA THR A 385 -14.26 10.22 -19.50
C THR A 385 -13.27 10.32 -18.34
N VAL A 386 -12.83 11.54 -18.05
CA VAL A 386 -11.88 11.81 -16.96
C VAL A 386 -12.61 11.91 -15.63
N LEU A 387 -12.14 11.14 -14.65
CA LEU A 387 -12.48 11.34 -13.25
C LEU A 387 -11.56 12.43 -12.68
N ASP A 388 -12.11 13.63 -12.49
CA ASP A 388 -11.34 14.82 -12.07
C ASP A 388 -11.43 15.04 -10.56
N THR A 389 -10.28 15.02 -9.90
CA THR A 389 -10.19 15.19 -8.44
C THR A 389 -10.62 16.58 -7.98
N ASP A 390 -10.39 17.67 -8.73
CA ASP A 390 -10.87 18.98 -8.26
C ASP A 390 -12.39 19.08 -8.37
N ARG A 391 -13.01 18.42 -9.36
CA ARG A 391 -14.49 18.34 -9.42
C ARG A 391 -15.05 17.59 -8.23
N LEU A 392 -14.35 16.55 -7.78
CA LEU A 392 -14.70 15.86 -6.54
C LEU A 392 -14.57 16.81 -5.33
N ILE A 393 -13.48 17.59 -5.25
CA ILE A 393 -13.29 18.60 -4.19
C ILE A 393 -14.40 19.65 -4.20
N GLU A 394 -14.75 20.21 -5.35
CA GLU A 394 -15.83 21.20 -5.49
C GLU A 394 -17.18 20.65 -4.99
N VAL A 395 -17.48 19.38 -5.29
CA VAL A 395 -18.69 18.70 -4.81
C VAL A 395 -18.66 18.53 -3.29
N LEU A 396 -17.51 18.15 -2.73
CA LEU A 396 -17.35 17.97 -1.27
C LEU A 396 -17.42 19.30 -0.51
N GLU A 397 -16.88 20.38 -1.07
CA GLU A 397 -16.99 21.74 -0.49
C GLU A 397 -18.37 22.37 -0.65
N ARG A 398 -19.18 21.89 -1.62
CA ARG A 398 -20.42 22.55 -2.05
C ARG A 398 -20.18 24.00 -2.48
N GLY A 399 -19.05 24.26 -3.14
CA GLY A 399 -18.59 25.60 -3.46
C GLY A 399 -17.18 25.60 -4.10
N PRO A 400 -16.56 26.78 -4.27
CA PRO A 400 -15.19 26.86 -4.73
C PRO A 400 -14.25 26.14 -3.76
N ALA A 401 -13.30 25.38 -4.30
CA ALA A 401 -12.33 24.64 -3.51
C ALA A 401 -11.47 25.59 -2.65
N ASP A 402 -11.26 25.25 -1.38
CA ASP A 402 -10.16 25.78 -0.57
C ASP A 402 -8.99 24.77 -0.60
N PRO A 403 -7.97 24.96 -1.44
CA PRO A 403 -6.86 24.02 -1.56
C PRO A 403 -6.07 23.85 -0.25
N ALA A 404 -6.17 24.79 0.70
CA ALA A 404 -5.47 24.65 1.97
C ALA A 404 -5.99 23.49 2.81
N ARG A 405 -7.28 23.18 2.70
CA ARG A 405 -7.94 22.11 3.44
C ARG A 405 -7.63 20.71 2.89
N TRP A 406 -7.53 20.58 1.58
CA TRP A 406 -7.50 19.26 0.92
C TRP A 406 -6.09 18.70 0.67
N TYR A 407 -5.06 19.50 0.98
CA TYR A 407 -3.68 19.19 0.66
C TYR A 407 -2.77 19.36 1.88
N ALA A 408 -2.18 18.26 2.34
CA ALA A 408 -1.11 18.28 3.33
C ALA A 408 0.13 19.02 2.78
N ARG A 409 0.47 18.80 1.50
CA ARG A 409 1.57 19.46 0.79
C ARG A 409 1.21 19.67 -0.68
N ASN A 410 2.01 20.45 -1.41
CA ASN A 410 1.67 20.82 -2.79
C ASN A 410 1.37 19.63 -3.72
N ALA A 411 2.06 18.51 -3.54
CA ALA A 411 1.92 17.30 -4.35
C ALA A 411 1.17 16.14 -3.64
N LEU A 412 0.61 16.38 -2.45
CA LEU A 412 0.03 15.33 -1.62
C LEU A 412 -1.29 15.80 -1.00
N TYR A 413 -2.35 15.03 -1.24
CA TYR A 413 -3.65 15.21 -0.60
C TYR A 413 -3.54 14.96 0.90
N ASP A 414 -4.39 15.63 1.67
CA ASP A 414 -4.44 15.45 3.12
C ASP A 414 -5.20 14.15 3.47
N PRO A 415 -4.52 13.14 4.07
CA PRO A 415 -5.15 11.87 4.43
C PRO A 415 -6.22 12.01 5.52
N GLU A 416 -6.21 13.11 6.30
CA GLU A 416 -7.19 13.36 7.37
C GLU A 416 -8.53 13.87 6.82
N THR A 417 -8.61 14.14 5.52
CA THR A 417 -9.86 14.56 4.86
C THR A 417 -10.59 13.37 4.25
N ASP A 418 -11.86 13.55 3.92
CA ASP A 418 -12.64 12.53 3.20
C ASP A 418 -12.14 12.28 1.76
N LEU A 419 -11.26 13.13 1.22
CA LEU A 419 -10.93 13.12 -0.21
C LEU A 419 -10.33 11.78 -0.68
N PRO A 420 -9.33 11.17 -0.03
CA PRO A 420 -8.79 9.88 -0.48
C PRO A 420 -9.84 8.77 -0.51
N ARG A 421 -10.72 8.72 0.50
CA ARG A 421 -11.84 7.76 0.53
C ARG A 421 -12.80 8.01 -0.64
N ARG A 422 -13.17 9.27 -0.88
CA ARG A 422 -14.06 9.65 -1.99
C ARG A 422 -13.44 9.41 -3.36
N MET A 423 -12.13 9.56 -3.50
CA MET A 423 -11.39 9.19 -4.71
C MET A 423 -11.47 7.67 -4.95
N ALA A 424 -11.29 6.85 -3.91
CA ALA A 424 -11.40 5.39 -4.01
C ALA A 424 -12.82 4.96 -4.43
N GLU A 425 -13.85 5.52 -3.80
CA GLU A 425 -15.26 5.29 -4.16
C GLU A 425 -15.56 5.70 -5.60
N ALA A 426 -15.11 6.89 -6.01
CA ALA A 426 -15.33 7.38 -7.36
C ALA A 426 -14.58 6.55 -8.41
N ALA A 427 -13.36 6.07 -8.10
CA ALA A 427 -12.62 5.17 -8.97
C ALA A 427 -13.31 3.81 -9.12
N LEU A 428 -13.90 3.26 -8.05
CA LEU A 428 -14.72 2.04 -8.10
C LEU A 428 -15.97 2.21 -8.95
N MET A 429 -16.67 3.34 -8.81
CA MET A 429 -17.82 3.65 -9.66
C MET A 429 -17.40 3.76 -11.12
N ALA A 430 -16.34 4.51 -11.41
CA ALA A 430 -15.81 4.67 -12.77
C ALA A 430 -15.33 3.34 -13.37
N LEU A 431 -14.84 2.42 -12.55
CA LEU A 431 -14.41 1.08 -12.99
C LEU A 431 -15.57 0.27 -13.58
N SER A 432 -16.78 0.41 -13.05
CA SER A 432 -17.96 -0.31 -13.55
C SER A 432 -18.39 0.12 -14.95
N ASP A 433 -18.11 1.37 -15.31
CA ASP A 433 -18.40 1.96 -16.62
C ASP A 433 -17.15 2.07 -17.52
N ALA A 434 -16.00 1.57 -17.05
CA ALA A 434 -14.73 1.71 -17.75
C ALA A 434 -14.78 1.02 -19.11
N ARG A 435 -14.18 1.68 -20.11
CA ARG A 435 -14.16 1.19 -21.50
C ARG A 435 -12.74 1.05 -21.99
N VAL A 436 -12.55 0.13 -22.92
CA VAL A 436 -11.30 0.02 -23.67
C VAL A 436 -11.14 1.31 -24.49
N PRO A 437 -9.97 1.97 -24.45
CA PRO A 437 -9.71 3.15 -25.27
C PRO A 437 -9.96 2.86 -26.75
N VAL A 438 -10.49 3.83 -27.50
CA VAL A 438 -10.69 3.71 -28.94
C VAL A 438 -9.68 4.59 -29.64
N SER A 439 -8.80 3.99 -30.46
CA SER A 439 -7.80 4.77 -31.19
C SER A 439 -8.44 5.48 -32.39
N PRO A 440 -8.21 6.80 -32.55
CA PRO A 440 -8.54 7.51 -33.78
C PRO A 440 -7.81 6.90 -34.98
N PRO A 441 -8.41 6.91 -36.19
CA PRO A 441 -7.82 6.27 -37.37
C PRO A 441 -6.39 6.73 -37.70
N ASP A 442 -6.09 8.02 -37.54
CA ASP A 442 -4.77 8.57 -37.82
C ASP A 442 -3.72 8.13 -36.78
N ARG A 443 -4.14 7.91 -35.53
CA ARG A 443 -3.26 7.40 -34.48
C ARG A 443 -3.09 5.89 -34.59
N ALA A 444 -4.14 5.15 -34.92
CA ALA A 444 -4.05 3.72 -35.21
C ALA A 444 -3.01 3.45 -36.31
N ALA A 445 -3.09 4.19 -37.44
CA ALA A 445 -2.13 4.07 -38.53
C ALA A 445 -0.67 4.31 -38.11
N HIS A 446 -0.43 5.22 -37.15
CA HIS A 446 0.90 5.48 -36.60
C HIS A 446 1.34 4.34 -35.67
N PHE A 447 0.55 4.03 -34.65
CA PHE A 447 0.95 3.09 -33.61
C PHE A 447 0.94 1.63 -34.08
N ASP A 448 0.06 1.22 -35.00
CA ASP A 448 -0.02 -0.16 -35.48
C ASP A 448 1.29 -0.64 -36.14
N ALA A 449 2.05 0.28 -36.73
CA ALA A 449 3.38 0.01 -37.27
C ALA A 449 4.48 -0.12 -36.20
N LEU A 450 4.14 0.05 -34.92
CA LEU A 450 5.07 0.25 -33.82
C LEU A 450 4.79 -0.66 -32.62
N ALA A 451 5.86 -1.12 -31.97
CA ALA A 451 5.83 -1.86 -30.72
C ALA A 451 6.60 -1.10 -29.64
N LEU A 452 6.02 -1.05 -28.44
CA LEU A 452 6.69 -0.52 -27.25
C LEU A 452 7.39 -1.68 -26.52
N ARG A 453 8.69 -1.54 -26.24
CA ARG A 453 9.50 -2.57 -25.61
C ARG A 453 10.41 -2.02 -24.52
N LEU A 454 10.73 -2.87 -23.56
CA LEU A 454 11.78 -2.62 -22.58
C LEU A 454 13.08 -3.26 -23.06
N ARG A 455 14.12 -2.44 -23.24
CA ARG A 455 15.47 -2.89 -23.55
C ARG A 455 16.31 -2.81 -22.30
N ARG A 456 16.85 -3.95 -21.87
CA ARG A 456 17.62 -4.08 -20.63
C ARG A 456 19.10 -4.24 -20.95
N PRO A 457 19.99 -3.66 -20.14
CA PRO A 457 21.42 -3.89 -20.26
C PRO A 457 21.77 -5.36 -20.02
N ALA A 458 22.78 -5.87 -20.72
CA ALA A 458 23.32 -7.20 -20.46
C ALA A 458 24.30 -7.14 -19.27
N GLY A 459 24.23 -8.10 -18.34
CA GLY A 459 25.13 -8.17 -17.19
C GLY A 459 24.54 -8.92 -15.99
N THR A 460 25.32 -9.01 -14.91
CA THR A 460 24.83 -9.50 -13.61
C THR A 460 24.11 -8.34 -12.92
N PRO A 461 22.77 -8.39 -12.77
CA PRO A 461 22.04 -7.26 -12.22
C PRO A 461 22.26 -7.17 -10.71
N GLU A 462 22.36 -5.94 -10.22
CA GLU A 462 22.02 -5.64 -8.83
C GLU A 462 20.50 -5.61 -8.66
N THR A 463 20.03 -5.69 -7.42
CA THR A 463 18.59 -5.70 -7.12
C THR A 463 18.22 -4.58 -6.18
N PHE A 464 17.25 -3.77 -6.60
CA PHE A 464 16.59 -2.78 -5.79
C PHE A 464 15.22 -3.30 -5.34
N ASP A 465 14.86 -3.18 -4.06
CA ASP A 465 13.52 -3.54 -3.60
C ASP A 465 12.51 -2.44 -3.92
N LEU A 466 11.64 -2.72 -4.89
CA LEU A 466 10.58 -1.81 -5.29
C LEU A 466 9.26 -2.27 -4.66
N ALA A 467 9.05 -1.86 -3.41
CA ALA A 467 7.86 -2.16 -2.61
C ALA A 467 7.58 -3.67 -2.51
N GLY A 468 8.60 -4.45 -2.12
CA GLY A 468 8.53 -5.91 -2.00
C GLY A 468 8.69 -6.66 -3.32
N THR A 469 8.99 -5.96 -4.42
CA THR A 469 9.25 -6.57 -5.73
C THR A 469 10.69 -6.33 -6.17
N PRO A 470 11.49 -7.38 -6.41
CA PRO A 470 12.84 -7.25 -6.95
C PRO A 470 12.85 -6.49 -8.28
N CYS A 471 13.62 -5.40 -8.34
CA CYS A 471 13.83 -4.60 -9.53
C CYS A 471 15.31 -4.70 -9.94
N PRO A 472 15.64 -5.56 -10.93
CA PRO A 472 17.02 -5.70 -11.38
C PRO A 472 17.48 -4.44 -12.13
N PHE A 473 18.73 -4.02 -11.90
CA PHE A 473 19.37 -2.92 -12.63
C PHE A 473 20.86 -3.21 -12.88
N ALA A 474 21.42 -2.62 -13.92
CA ALA A 474 22.87 -2.66 -14.18
C ALA A 474 23.52 -1.37 -13.64
N PRO A 475 24.50 -1.48 -12.73
CA PRO A 475 25.22 -0.32 -12.19
C PRO A 475 25.92 0.50 -13.28
N PHE A 476 26.09 1.81 -13.05
CA PHE A 476 26.78 2.71 -13.99
C PHE A 476 28.32 2.56 -14.03
N GLU A 477 28.89 1.44 -13.59
CA GLU A 477 30.33 1.31 -13.29
C GLU A 477 31.24 1.23 -14.53
N ASP A 478 30.86 0.43 -15.54
CA ASP A 478 31.60 0.25 -16.78
C ASP A 478 30.63 0.41 -17.95
N GLY A 479 30.86 1.40 -18.82
CA GLY A 479 29.98 1.83 -19.91
C GLY A 479 28.99 0.76 -20.40
N LEU A 480 27.70 0.99 -20.12
CA LEU A 480 26.63 0.05 -20.43
C LEU A 480 26.36 0.08 -21.93
N THR A 481 26.37 -1.09 -22.58
CA THR A 481 25.97 -1.22 -23.98
C THR A 481 24.70 -2.05 -24.07
N LEU A 482 23.70 -1.57 -24.80
CA LEU A 482 22.47 -2.32 -25.04
C LEU A 482 21.92 -2.12 -26.46
N ALA A 483 21.39 -3.20 -27.03
CA ALA A 483 20.67 -3.17 -28.28
C ALA A 483 19.27 -2.56 -28.07
N ALA A 484 19.01 -1.45 -28.73
CA ALA A 484 17.79 -0.68 -28.65
C ALA A 484 17.44 -0.09 -30.03
N PRO A 485 16.89 -0.90 -30.96
CA PRO A 485 16.50 -0.41 -32.26
C PRO A 485 15.33 0.58 -32.14
N GLY A 486 15.20 1.50 -33.10
CA GLY A 486 14.10 2.46 -33.13
C GLY A 486 14.40 3.73 -32.36
N ARG A 487 13.49 4.13 -31.46
CA ARG A 487 13.59 5.37 -30.67
C ARG A 487 13.46 5.10 -29.19
N ALA A 488 14.34 5.66 -28.37
CA ALA A 488 14.18 5.64 -26.92
C ALA A 488 13.32 6.82 -26.46
N LEU A 489 12.29 6.53 -25.69
CA LEU A 489 11.35 7.52 -25.14
C LEU A 489 11.75 7.93 -23.71
N ALA A 490 12.22 6.97 -22.91
CA ALA A 490 12.66 7.22 -21.55
C ALA A 490 13.73 6.21 -21.12
N ALA A 491 14.60 6.63 -20.20
CA ALA A 491 15.44 5.72 -19.43
C ALA A 491 14.85 5.53 -18.04
N ILE A 492 14.71 4.29 -17.59
CA ILE A 492 14.27 3.93 -16.25
C ILE A 492 15.51 3.55 -15.46
N LEU A 493 15.67 4.16 -14.28
CA LEU A 493 16.88 4.03 -13.46
C LEU A 493 16.53 3.84 -11.98
N VAL A 494 17.41 3.13 -11.29
CA VAL A 494 17.53 3.18 -9.84
C VAL A 494 18.59 4.22 -9.52
N THR A 495 18.26 5.20 -8.69
CA THR A 495 19.19 6.29 -8.35
C THR A 495 19.03 6.74 -6.90
N GLY A 496 19.98 7.53 -6.41
CA GLY A 496 20.03 8.07 -5.06
C GLY A 496 20.81 9.38 -5.00
N GLY A 497 21.27 9.72 -3.80
CA GLY A 497 22.09 10.91 -3.55
C GLY A 497 23.43 10.93 -4.26
N ASN A 498 23.86 9.81 -4.84
CA ASN A 498 25.14 9.60 -5.51
C ASN A 498 24.99 9.23 -6.99
N GLY A 499 23.82 9.44 -7.61
CA GLY A 499 23.63 9.18 -9.03
C GLY A 499 24.65 9.96 -9.89
N PRO A 500 25.40 9.31 -10.80
CA PRO A 500 26.38 10.01 -11.62
C PRO A 500 25.72 10.89 -12.69
N VAL A 501 26.51 11.78 -13.30
CA VAL A 501 26.15 12.32 -14.62
C VAL A 501 26.42 11.22 -15.65
N ILE A 502 25.45 10.95 -16.52
CA ILE A 502 25.57 9.94 -17.57
C ILE A 502 25.49 10.58 -18.95
N ARG A 503 26.24 10.07 -19.91
CA ARG A 503 26.08 10.38 -21.33
C ARG A 503 25.51 9.18 -22.06
N LEU A 504 24.51 9.42 -22.89
CA LEU A 504 23.93 8.44 -23.79
C LEU A 504 24.45 8.72 -25.20
N GLU A 505 25.04 7.74 -25.84
CA GLU A 505 25.57 7.83 -27.20
C GLU A 505 25.05 6.66 -28.04
N ALA A 506 24.82 6.88 -29.33
CA ALA A 506 24.55 5.81 -30.29
C ALA A 506 25.38 6.03 -31.54
N ASP A 507 26.19 5.03 -31.89
CA ASP A 507 27.30 5.15 -32.84
C ASP A 507 28.26 6.31 -32.51
N GLN A 508 28.10 7.45 -33.18
CA GLN A 508 28.85 8.70 -32.95
C GLN A 508 27.91 9.89 -32.67
N THR A 509 26.65 9.61 -32.37
CA THR A 509 25.63 10.62 -32.12
C THR A 509 25.45 10.74 -30.61
N ASP A 510 25.66 11.95 -30.09
CA ASP A 510 25.32 12.29 -28.71
C ASP A 510 23.80 12.39 -28.56
N LEU A 511 23.23 11.54 -27.70
CA LEU A 511 21.81 11.51 -27.39
C LEU A 511 21.47 12.33 -26.13
N GLY A 512 22.49 12.83 -25.45
CA GLY A 512 22.41 13.76 -24.33
C GLY A 512 23.22 13.32 -23.11
N CYS A 513 23.61 14.33 -22.33
CA CYS A 513 24.28 14.19 -21.05
C CYS A 513 23.30 14.60 -19.94
N TYR A 514 23.05 13.72 -18.95
CA TYR A 514 21.97 13.87 -17.97
C TYR A 514 22.46 13.69 -16.53
N VAL A 515 21.94 14.51 -15.62
CA VAL A 515 22.10 14.28 -14.18
C VAL A 515 21.12 13.20 -13.72
N THR A 516 21.63 12.18 -13.03
CA THR A 516 20.79 11.13 -12.43
C THR A 516 20.62 11.27 -10.91
N GLN A 517 21.38 12.15 -10.27
CA GLN A 517 21.35 12.34 -8.82
C GLN A 517 20.02 12.95 -8.33
N VAL A 518 19.47 12.43 -7.24
CA VAL A 518 18.23 12.92 -6.61
C VAL A 518 18.49 13.43 -5.19
N PRO A 519 17.67 14.37 -4.67
CA PRO A 519 17.85 14.89 -3.31
C PRO A 519 17.97 13.77 -2.28
N HIS A 520 18.93 13.92 -1.35
CA HIS A 520 19.22 12.94 -0.30
C HIS A 520 19.34 13.62 1.06
N GLY A 521 19.33 12.83 2.12
CA GLY A 521 19.36 13.29 3.51
C GLY A 521 18.14 12.82 4.31
N PRO A 522 17.94 13.37 5.51
CA PRO A 522 16.86 12.96 6.40
C PRO A 522 15.48 13.03 5.71
N GLY A 523 14.75 11.92 5.73
CA GLY A 523 13.42 11.81 5.11
C GLY A 523 13.41 11.58 3.59
N GLN A 524 14.57 11.45 2.93
CA GLN A 524 14.66 11.02 1.54
C GLN A 524 15.06 9.55 1.46
N PRO A 525 14.42 8.72 0.61
CA PRO A 525 14.85 7.35 0.40
C PRO A 525 16.27 7.31 -0.19
N PRO A 526 17.15 6.40 0.30
CA PRO A 526 18.54 6.33 -0.15
C PRO A 526 18.67 5.84 -1.60
N GLN A 527 17.70 5.04 -2.07
CA GLN A 527 17.53 4.64 -3.47
C GLN A 527 16.06 4.81 -3.89
N GLN A 528 15.84 5.16 -5.16
CA GLN A 528 14.56 5.49 -5.74
C GLN A 528 14.49 5.04 -7.21
N LEU A 529 13.32 4.58 -7.65
CA LEU A 529 13.05 4.40 -9.07
C LEU A 529 12.67 5.74 -9.70
N ARG A 530 13.36 6.11 -10.78
CA ARG A 530 13.15 7.35 -11.52
C ARG A 530 13.16 7.10 -13.02
N GLN A 531 12.81 8.13 -13.77
CA GLN A 531 12.92 8.16 -15.22
C GLN A 531 13.59 9.44 -15.70
N LEU A 532 14.35 9.31 -16.78
CA LEU A 532 14.72 10.42 -17.65
C LEU A 532 13.84 10.36 -18.89
N VAL A 533 13.19 11.46 -19.25
CA VAL A 533 12.47 11.56 -20.53
C VAL A 533 13.47 11.93 -21.62
N LEU A 534 13.56 11.14 -22.67
CA LEU A 534 14.57 11.34 -23.71
C LEU A 534 13.96 12.12 -24.88
N GLY A 535 14.71 13.12 -25.38
CA GLY A 535 14.31 13.89 -26.56
C GLY A 535 13.24 14.96 -26.28
N ARG A 536 12.61 15.44 -27.36
CA ARG A 536 11.53 16.44 -27.37
C ARG A 536 10.46 16.04 -28.38
N GLY A 537 9.24 16.54 -28.21
CA GLY A 537 8.10 16.21 -29.06
C GLY A 537 7.61 14.77 -28.89
N ALA A 538 6.74 14.31 -29.80
CA ALA A 538 6.22 12.95 -29.84
C ALA A 538 7.22 11.89 -30.35
N GLY A 539 8.53 12.18 -30.37
CA GLY A 539 9.51 11.38 -31.10
C GLY A 539 10.52 10.60 -30.26
N GLY A 540 10.69 10.89 -28.97
CA GLY A 540 11.84 10.37 -28.24
C GLY A 540 13.18 10.77 -28.90
N VAL A 541 14.19 9.92 -28.77
CA VAL A 541 15.48 10.05 -29.48
C VAL A 541 15.69 8.84 -30.37
N GLU A 542 15.91 9.06 -31.67
CA GLU A 542 16.31 7.99 -32.60
C GLU A 542 17.64 7.39 -32.19
N ILE A 543 17.79 6.08 -32.35
CA ILE A 543 19.01 5.35 -32.03
C ILE A 543 19.64 4.84 -33.33
N PRO A 544 20.57 5.62 -33.94
CA PRO A 544 21.40 5.15 -35.04
C PRO A 544 22.11 3.83 -34.68
N GLY A 545 22.18 2.92 -35.65
CA GLY A 545 22.83 1.61 -35.45
C GLY A 545 22.10 0.64 -34.52
N GLY A 546 21.04 1.08 -33.82
CA GLY A 546 20.24 0.26 -32.91
C GLY A 546 20.99 -0.17 -31.65
N VAL A 547 22.08 0.50 -31.29
CA VAL A 547 22.88 0.24 -30.09
C VAL A 547 23.12 1.55 -29.35
N VAL A 548 22.82 1.55 -28.04
CA VAL A 548 23.09 2.68 -27.14
C VAL A 548 24.25 2.31 -26.22
N GLN A 549 25.17 3.25 -26.03
CA GLN A 549 26.20 3.25 -25.01
C GLN A 549 25.83 4.28 -23.94
N ILE A 550 25.92 3.89 -22.67
CA ILE A 550 25.66 4.75 -21.52
C ILE A 550 26.86 4.71 -20.59
N GLY A 551 27.58 5.82 -20.49
CA GLY A 551 28.77 5.94 -19.65
C GLY A 551 28.64 7.06 -18.62
N ILE A 552 29.46 7.01 -17.57
CA ILE A 552 29.61 8.15 -16.66
C ILE A 552 30.32 9.28 -17.40
N ASP A 553 29.70 10.46 -17.42
CA ASP A 553 30.30 11.65 -18.00
C ASP A 553 31.06 12.45 -16.93
N THR A 554 32.32 12.78 -17.25
CA THR A 554 33.19 13.60 -16.41
C THR A 554 33.62 14.89 -17.13
N SER A 555 33.00 15.16 -18.28
CA SER A 555 33.32 16.32 -19.10
C SER A 555 32.86 17.61 -18.40
N PRO A 556 33.42 18.77 -18.75
CA PRO A 556 32.98 20.05 -18.21
C PRO A 556 31.69 20.57 -18.86
N GLU A 557 31.06 19.81 -19.76
CA GLU A 557 29.82 20.21 -20.42
C GLU A 557 28.68 20.27 -19.40
N ALA A 558 27.81 21.28 -19.53
CA ALA A 558 26.68 21.43 -18.62
C ALA A 558 25.66 20.31 -18.89
N PRO A 559 25.41 19.40 -17.93
CA PRO A 559 24.47 18.31 -18.13
C PRO A 559 23.03 18.82 -18.10
N ILE A 560 22.14 18.06 -18.72
CA ILE A 560 20.69 18.27 -18.66
C ILE A 560 20.22 17.84 -17.27
N VAL A 561 19.64 18.78 -16.54
CA VAL A 561 18.99 18.52 -15.25
C VAL A 561 17.48 18.52 -15.46
N GLN A 562 16.87 17.35 -15.46
CA GLN A 562 15.41 17.25 -15.46
C GLN A 562 14.84 17.49 -14.07
N THR A 563 13.58 17.90 -14.02
CA THR A 563 12.89 18.11 -12.74
C THR A 563 12.96 16.86 -11.87
N MET A 564 13.09 17.05 -10.56
CA MET A 564 13.31 16.00 -9.53
C MET A 564 14.72 15.41 -9.49
N PHE A 565 15.59 15.80 -10.42
CA PHE A 565 17.04 15.60 -10.32
C PHE A 565 17.70 16.88 -9.80
N HIS A 566 18.87 16.71 -9.20
CA HIS A 566 19.67 17.82 -8.67
C HIS A 566 21.14 17.46 -8.79
N GLN A 567 22.04 18.45 -8.82
CA GLN A 567 23.47 18.19 -8.76
C GLN A 567 24.03 18.77 -7.46
N GLY A 568 24.68 17.94 -6.66
CA GLY A 568 25.18 18.31 -5.34
C GLY A 568 26.25 17.35 -4.83
N PRO A 569 26.83 17.61 -3.64
CA PRO A 569 27.78 16.69 -3.03
C PRO A 569 27.13 15.31 -2.80
N PRO A 570 27.85 14.19 -2.97
CA PRO A 570 27.31 12.86 -2.71
C PRO A 570 27.13 12.61 -1.20
N PRO A 571 26.26 11.66 -0.79
CA PRO A 571 26.13 11.20 0.58
C PRO A 571 27.42 10.52 1.08
N SER A 572 27.57 10.45 2.40
CA SER A 572 28.69 9.75 3.04
C SER A 572 28.69 8.22 2.83
N ASP A 573 27.52 7.64 2.58
CA ASP A 573 27.31 6.20 2.36
C ASP A 573 26.50 5.99 1.07
N PRO A 574 27.17 5.95 -0.10
CA PRO A 574 26.50 5.86 -1.40
C PRO A 574 26.00 4.43 -1.66
N LEU A 575 24.73 4.30 -2.04
CA LEU A 575 24.17 3.04 -2.54
C LEU A 575 24.33 2.92 -4.06
N PRO A 576 24.42 1.71 -4.63
CA PRO A 576 24.57 1.55 -6.07
C PRO A 576 23.44 2.22 -6.88
N THR A 577 23.77 2.74 -8.05
CA THR A 577 22.80 3.38 -8.96
C THR A 577 23.03 2.85 -10.36
N GLY A 578 21.98 2.81 -11.19
CA GLY A 578 22.11 2.22 -12.50
C GLY A 578 20.86 2.20 -13.35
N LEU A 579 21.00 1.63 -14.54
CA LEU A 579 19.96 1.53 -15.54
C LEU A 579 19.12 0.26 -15.32
N VAL A 580 17.81 0.43 -15.24
CA VAL A 580 16.85 -0.68 -15.22
C VAL A 580 16.50 -1.09 -16.65
N ALA A 581 16.08 -0.14 -17.46
CA ALA A 581 15.70 -0.36 -18.86
C ALA A 581 15.63 0.95 -19.64
N LEU A 582 15.78 0.86 -20.96
CA LEU A 582 15.26 1.87 -21.89
C LEU A 582 13.84 1.46 -22.32
N LEU A 583 12.94 2.43 -22.31
CA LEU A 583 11.60 2.33 -22.90
C LEU A 583 11.71 2.75 -24.36
N CYS A 584 11.57 1.80 -25.28
CA CYS A 584 11.81 1.99 -26.70
C CYS A 584 10.55 1.77 -27.53
N GLU A 585 10.36 2.63 -28.51
CA GLU A 585 9.43 2.44 -29.61
C GLU A 585 10.19 1.90 -30.82
N GLU A 586 9.72 0.78 -31.36
CA GLU A 586 10.39 0.05 -32.43
C GLU A 586 9.39 -0.28 -33.53
N ALA A 587 9.87 -0.56 -34.74
CA ALA A 587 9.00 -1.12 -35.77
C ALA A 587 8.37 -2.43 -35.26
N ALA A 588 7.06 -2.57 -35.43
CA ALA A 588 6.39 -3.84 -35.21
C ALA A 588 6.95 -4.84 -36.25
N GLY A 589 7.87 -5.70 -35.82
CA GLY A 589 8.32 -6.81 -36.67
C GLY A 589 7.13 -7.70 -37.04
N ASP A 590 7.21 -8.39 -38.18
CA ASP A 590 6.26 -9.46 -38.51
C ASP A 590 6.20 -10.40 -37.29
N ALA A 591 5.03 -10.50 -36.67
CA ALA A 591 4.83 -11.35 -35.50
C ALA A 591 5.28 -12.78 -35.87
N VAL A 592 6.34 -13.26 -35.20
CA VAL A 592 6.77 -14.67 -35.28
C VAL A 592 5.82 -15.53 -34.45
#